data_AF-A0A944XTQ1-F1
#
_entry.id   AF-A0A944XTQ1-F1
#
_cell.length_a   1.000
_cell.length_b   1.000
_cell.length_c   1.000
_cell.angle_alpha   90.00
_cell.angle_beta   90.00
_cell.angle_gamma   90.00
#
_symmetry.space_group_name_H-M   'P 1'
#
loop_
_entity.id
_entity.type
_entity.pdbx_description
1 polymer ?
#
loop_
_entity_poly.entity_id
_entity_poly.type
_entity_poly.pdbx_seq_one_letter_code
_entity_poly.pdbx_strand_id
1 'polypeptide(L)'
;MKIKYLSILFFILCLSKGAAQAILFDEFYFEMPIAEAKQILKKNQKVLTNIAFGAKTAYAVRKKSLVKEDDILISLNLWSKNNLTLKQAEKYLIDARAHFEANKYKTVYAQENWSKPLLVKKNLPCIRFVDPDKKTVVEVDPRGQGSVFNIFVTYYNYDWFLKKARGEK
;
A
#
# COMPACT_ATOMS: atom_id res chain seq x y z
N MET A 1 12.12 -1.67 -51.93
CA MET A 1 10.89 -1.40 -51.17
C MET A 1 11.27 -0.99 -49.75
N LYS A 2 11.11 0.31 -49.49
CA LYS A 2 11.25 1.12 -48.26
C LYS A 2 11.62 0.41 -46.93
N ILE A 3 12.90 0.47 -46.57
CA ILE A 3 13.46 0.28 -45.21
C ILE A 3 12.84 1.25 -44.17
N LYS A 4 12.10 2.27 -44.62
CA LYS A 4 11.43 3.26 -43.77
C LYS A 4 10.28 2.70 -42.91
N TYR A 5 9.73 1.53 -43.22
CA TYR A 5 8.64 0.95 -42.43
C TYR A 5 9.11 0.09 -41.24
N LEU A 6 10.37 -0.36 -41.24
CA LEU A 6 10.91 -1.21 -40.17
C LEU A 6 11.16 -0.42 -38.87
N SER A 7 11.50 0.88 -38.99
CA SER A 7 11.71 1.77 -37.84
C SER A 7 10.40 2.16 -37.14
N ILE A 8 9.29 2.20 -37.88
CA ILE A 8 7.98 2.55 -37.31
C ILE A 8 7.42 1.39 -36.48
N LEU A 9 7.65 0.14 -36.91
CA LEU A 9 7.23 -1.05 -36.16
C LEU A 9 7.98 -1.20 -34.82
N PHE A 10 9.27 -0.83 -34.79
CA PHE A 10 10.08 -0.85 -33.57
C PHE A 10 9.64 0.21 -32.55
N PHE A 11 9.19 1.39 -33.02
CA PHE A 11 8.67 2.45 -32.15
C PHE A 11 7.32 2.09 -31.51
N ILE A 12 6.46 1.36 -32.23
CA ILE A 12 5.17 0.87 -31.72
C ILE A 12 5.36 -0.26 -30.70
N LEU A 13 6.38 -1.11 -30.87
CA LEU A 13 6.74 -2.16 -29.90
C LEU A 13 7.45 -1.62 -28.64
N CYS A 14 8.04 -0.43 -28.69
CA CYS A 14 8.55 0.26 -27.49
C CYS A 14 7.43 0.90 -26.65
N LEU A 15 6.30 1.27 -27.27
CA LEU A 15 5.13 1.82 -26.57
C LEU A 15 4.28 0.74 -25.87
N SER A 16 4.36 -0.53 -26.30
CA SER A 16 3.62 -1.63 -25.67
C SER A 16 4.25 -2.16 -24.37
N LYS A 17 5.42 -1.65 -23.96
CA LYS A 17 5.99 -1.90 -22.63
C LYS A 17 5.31 -1.09 -21.52
N GLY A 18 4.26 -0.33 -21.84
CA GLY A 18 3.34 0.22 -20.85
C GLY A 18 2.42 -0.86 -20.28
N ALA A 19 2.97 -1.87 -19.59
CA ALA A 19 2.20 -2.46 -18.51
C ALA A 19 1.88 -1.30 -17.58
N ALA A 20 0.60 -0.90 -17.48
CA ALA A 20 0.18 0.20 -16.64
C ALA A 20 0.81 0.01 -15.25
N GLN A 21 1.69 0.94 -14.85
CA GLN A 21 2.41 0.85 -13.58
C GLN A 21 1.39 0.67 -12.46
N ALA A 22 1.61 -0.33 -11.60
CA ALA A 22 0.66 -0.64 -10.55
C ALA A 22 0.62 0.51 -9.54
N ILE A 23 -0.52 1.21 -9.50
CA ILE A 23 -0.78 2.24 -8.50
C ILE A 23 -0.85 1.58 -7.12
N LEU A 24 0.03 2.00 -6.22
CA LEU A 24 0.02 1.57 -4.83
C LEU A 24 -1.07 2.31 -4.07
N PHE A 25 -1.10 3.64 -4.16
CA PHE A 25 -2.07 4.50 -3.47
C PHE A 25 -2.03 5.90 -4.07
N ASP A 26 -3.19 6.46 -4.44
CA ASP A 26 -3.29 7.81 -5.01
C ASP A 26 -2.32 7.98 -6.21
N GLU A 27 -1.44 8.99 -6.20
CA GLU A 27 -0.44 9.20 -7.26
C GLU A 27 0.80 8.29 -7.14
N PHE A 28 0.95 7.52 -6.05
CA PHE A 28 2.13 6.66 -5.84
C PHE A 28 2.01 5.33 -6.58
N TYR A 29 3.02 4.97 -7.37
CA TYR A 29 3.09 3.71 -8.12
C TYR A 29 4.37 2.92 -7.86
N PHE A 30 4.32 1.62 -8.11
CA PHE A 30 5.42 0.69 -7.91
C PHE A 30 6.59 0.99 -8.86
N GLU A 31 7.82 0.94 -8.35
CA GLU A 31 9.07 1.34 -9.02
C GLU A 31 9.19 2.83 -9.37
N MET A 32 8.32 3.68 -8.79
CA MET A 32 8.43 5.14 -8.91
C MET A 32 9.81 5.61 -8.38
N PRO A 33 10.54 6.46 -9.11
CA PRO A 33 11.76 7.07 -8.59
C PRO A 33 11.50 7.79 -7.26
N ILE A 34 12.30 7.52 -6.22
CA ILE A 34 12.02 8.07 -4.88
C ILE A 34 12.08 9.60 -4.84
N ALA A 35 12.82 10.23 -5.76
CA ALA A 35 12.86 11.66 -5.92
C ALA A 35 11.48 12.21 -6.32
N GLU A 36 10.80 11.55 -7.26
CA GLU A 36 9.44 11.86 -7.71
C GLU A 36 8.43 11.62 -6.57
N ALA A 37 8.51 10.49 -5.88
CA ALA A 37 7.65 10.19 -4.72
C ALA A 37 7.73 11.27 -3.64
N LYS A 38 8.95 11.79 -3.36
CA LYS A 38 9.16 12.89 -2.41
C LYS A 38 8.55 14.21 -2.90
N GLN A 39 8.58 14.48 -4.20
CA GLN A 39 7.94 15.66 -4.78
C GLN A 39 6.42 15.59 -4.67
N ILE A 40 5.81 14.45 -5.01
CA ILE A 40 4.37 14.19 -4.84
C ILE A 40 3.98 14.40 -3.37
N LEU A 41 4.73 13.80 -2.44
CA LEU A 41 4.48 13.96 -1.00
C LEU A 41 4.53 15.42 -0.56
N LYS A 42 5.49 16.21 -1.07
CA LYS A 42 5.63 17.64 -0.72
C LYS A 42 4.47 18.45 -1.30
N LYS A 43 4.10 18.21 -2.56
CA LYS A 43 3.02 18.91 -3.26
C LYS A 43 1.66 18.66 -2.60
N ASN A 44 1.40 17.40 -2.21
CA ASN A 44 0.09 16.95 -1.74
C ASN A 44 0.03 16.75 -0.22
N GLN A 45 0.98 17.31 0.55
CA GLN A 45 1.15 17.05 1.98
C GLN A 45 -0.14 17.21 2.80
N LYS A 46 -0.98 18.20 2.49
CA LYS A 46 -2.22 18.46 3.23
C LYS A 46 -3.21 17.29 3.11
N VAL A 47 -3.39 16.76 1.91
CA VAL A 47 -4.29 15.63 1.64
C VAL A 47 -3.68 14.35 2.21
N LEU A 48 -2.41 14.11 1.91
CA LEU A 48 -1.69 12.90 2.29
C LEU A 48 -1.48 12.72 3.80
N THR A 49 -1.71 13.76 4.61
CA THR A 49 -1.64 13.68 6.09
C THR A 49 -3.00 13.61 6.79
N ASN A 50 -4.09 13.48 6.02
CA ASN A 50 -5.47 13.42 6.53
C ASN A 50 -6.32 12.38 5.77
N ILE A 51 -5.78 11.18 5.58
CA ILE A 51 -6.46 10.10 4.86
C ILE A 51 -7.43 9.39 5.82
N ALA A 52 -8.65 9.08 5.37
CA ALA A 52 -9.65 8.40 6.19
C ALA A 52 -10.08 7.08 5.54
N PHE A 53 -10.01 5.99 6.30
CA PHE A 53 -10.56 4.67 5.95
C PHE A 53 -11.84 4.36 6.73
N GLY A 54 -12.55 5.40 7.17
CA GLY A 54 -13.74 5.25 8.02
C GLY A 54 -13.95 6.46 8.91
N ALA A 55 -15.15 6.54 9.49
CA ALA A 55 -15.55 7.68 10.31
C ALA A 55 -14.59 7.85 11.51
N LYS A 56 -14.00 9.04 11.62
CA LYS A 56 -13.03 9.41 12.69
C LYS A 56 -11.71 8.63 12.66
N THR A 57 -11.39 7.99 11.53
CA THR A 57 -10.03 7.49 11.28
C THR A 57 -9.17 8.57 10.63
N ALA A 58 -7.88 8.60 10.94
CA ALA A 58 -6.93 9.50 10.31
C ALA A 58 -5.59 8.79 10.12
N TYR A 59 -5.14 8.72 8.88
CA TYR A 59 -3.88 8.14 8.45
C TYR A 59 -3.03 9.20 7.74
N ALA A 60 -1.73 8.98 7.72
CA ALA A 60 -0.78 9.87 7.07
C ALA A 60 0.27 9.09 6.28
N VAL A 61 0.53 9.57 5.06
CA VAL A 61 1.76 9.34 4.31
C VAL A 61 2.77 10.39 4.76
N ARG A 62 3.94 9.95 5.21
CA ARG A 62 5.08 10.79 5.62
C ARG A 62 6.32 10.37 4.84
N LYS A 63 7.45 11.07 5.01
CA LYS A 63 8.70 10.68 4.34
C LYS A 63 9.09 9.23 4.61
N LYS A 64 8.86 8.75 5.85
CA LYS A 64 9.11 7.35 6.26
C LYS A 64 8.07 6.33 5.74
N SER A 65 6.99 6.80 5.12
CA SER A 65 6.02 5.95 4.44
C SER A 65 6.52 5.43 3.11
N LEU A 66 7.47 6.14 2.49
CA LEU A 66 8.05 5.79 1.21
C LEU A 66 9.13 4.71 1.45
N VAL A 67 8.80 3.45 1.22
CA VAL A 67 9.74 2.33 1.38
C VAL A 67 10.43 2.10 0.05
N LYS A 68 11.77 2.12 0.05
CA LYS A 68 12.57 2.06 -1.17
C LYS A 68 13.59 0.93 -1.15
N GLU A 69 13.96 0.48 -2.34
CA GLU A 69 15.12 -0.35 -2.66
C GLU A 69 15.78 0.30 -3.87
N ASP A 70 17.11 0.43 -3.90
CA ASP A 70 17.86 1.04 -5.03
C ASP A 70 17.26 2.34 -5.60
N ASP A 71 16.82 3.24 -4.71
CA ASP A 71 16.20 4.53 -5.04
C ASP A 71 14.86 4.49 -5.80
N ILE A 72 14.21 3.32 -5.87
CA ILE A 72 12.85 3.15 -6.38
C ILE A 72 11.86 2.79 -5.27
N LEU A 73 10.61 3.21 -5.38
CA LEU A 73 9.53 2.95 -4.43
C LEU A 73 9.04 1.50 -4.59
N ILE A 74 9.20 0.68 -3.55
CA ILE A 74 8.75 -0.73 -3.58
C ILE A 74 7.44 -0.95 -2.83
N SER A 75 7.16 -0.14 -1.81
CA SER A 75 5.90 -0.18 -1.06
C SER A 75 5.61 1.15 -0.39
N LEU A 76 4.34 1.34 -0.02
CA LEU A 76 3.89 2.54 0.67
C LEU A 76 3.24 2.17 1.99
N ASN A 77 3.77 2.68 3.10
CA ASN A 77 3.28 2.38 4.44
C ASN A 77 2.61 3.61 5.08
N LEU A 78 1.29 3.60 5.21
CA LEU A 78 0.50 4.63 5.90
C LEU A 78 0.40 4.29 7.39
N TRP A 79 0.40 5.32 8.23
CA TRP A 79 0.43 5.19 9.68
C TRP A 79 -0.77 5.96 10.22
N SER A 80 -1.41 5.47 11.28
CA SER A 80 -2.36 6.29 12.02
C SER A 80 -1.70 7.61 12.40
N LYS A 81 -2.39 8.72 12.11
CA LYS A 81 -1.83 10.06 12.26
C LYS A 81 -1.44 10.36 13.71
N ASN A 82 -2.23 9.83 14.64
CA ASN A 82 -2.09 9.99 16.08
C ASN A 82 -1.89 8.64 16.75
N ASN A 83 -1.27 8.66 17.93
CA ASN A 83 -1.26 7.54 18.85
C ASN A 83 -2.69 7.19 19.28
N LEU A 84 -2.99 5.90 19.30
CA LEU A 84 -4.30 5.36 19.59
C LEU A 84 -4.29 4.63 20.93
N THR A 85 -5.40 4.72 21.65
CA THR A 85 -5.73 3.77 22.72
C THR A 85 -6.08 2.41 22.12
N LEU A 86 -6.09 1.35 22.94
CA LEU A 86 -6.50 0.01 22.49
C LEU A 86 -7.87 0.03 21.79
N LYS A 87 -8.89 0.65 22.41
CA LYS A 87 -10.25 0.71 21.85
C LYS A 87 -10.28 1.45 20.50
N GLN A 88 -9.49 2.50 20.34
CA GLN A 88 -9.38 3.21 19.07
C GLN A 88 -8.68 2.35 18.02
N ALA A 89 -7.62 1.62 18.39
CA ALA A 89 -6.92 0.72 17.48
C ALA A 89 -7.82 -0.44 16.99
N GLU A 90 -8.60 -1.06 17.89
CA GLU A 90 -9.62 -2.05 17.50
C GLU A 90 -10.62 -1.48 16.50
N LYS A 91 -11.12 -0.27 16.77
CA LYS A 91 -12.03 0.43 15.84
C LYS A 91 -11.38 0.71 14.49
N TYR A 92 -10.13 1.18 14.47
CA TYR A 92 -9.41 1.47 13.23
C TYR A 92 -9.24 0.22 12.36
N LEU A 93 -8.97 -0.94 12.96
CA LEU A 93 -8.88 -2.21 12.24
C LEU A 93 -10.22 -2.58 11.59
N ILE A 94 -11.31 -2.49 12.36
CA ILE A 94 -12.67 -2.78 11.88
C ILE A 94 -13.06 -1.83 10.75
N ASP A 95 -12.84 -0.53 10.94
CA ASP A 95 -13.16 0.50 9.96
C ASP A 95 -12.33 0.32 8.68
N ALA A 96 -11.03 0.05 8.80
CA ALA A 96 -10.16 -0.20 7.65
C ALA A 96 -10.63 -1.39 6.82
N ARG A 97 -10.99 -2.51 7.48
CA ARG A 97 -11.57 -3.66 6.78
C ARG A 97 -12.85 -3.29 6.04
N ALA A 98 -13.79 -2.64 6.72
CA ALA A 98 -15.06 -2.23 6.12
C ALA A 98 -14.82 -1.31 4.90
N HIS A 99 -13.86 -0.39 4.98
CA HIS A 99 -13.48 0.48 3.86
C HIS A 99 -12.96 -0.30 2.67
N PHE A 100 -12.00 -1.22 2.87
CA PHE A 100 -11.46 -1.99 1.75
C PHE A 100 -12.51 -2.89 1.11
N GLU A 101 -13.32 -3.59 1.91
CA GLU A 101 -14.41 -4.45 1.40
C GLU A 101 -15.48 -3.63 0.66
N ALA A 102 -15.84 -2.43 1.15
CA ALA A 102 -16.76 -1.52 0.44
C ALA A 102 -16.20 -1.07 -0.93
N ASN A 103 -14.88 -0.88 -1.02
CA ASN A 103 -14.14 -0.59 -2.25
C ASN A 103 -13.79 -1.85 -3.07
N LYS A 104 -14.49 -2.96 -2.82
CA LYS A 104 -14.41 -4.22 -3.58
C LYS A 104 -13.09 -4.99 -3.43
N TYR A 105 -12.21 -4.57 -2.53
CA TYR A 105 -11.05 -5.39 -2.20
C TYR A 105 -11.51 -6.70 -1.57
N LYS A 106 -10.86 -7.80 -1.94
CA LYS A 106 -11.12 -9.12 -1.37
C LYS A 106 -10.18 -9.36 -0.19
N THR A 107 -10.76 -9.65 0.99
CA THR A 107 -10.00 -10.17 2.13
C THR A 107 -9.46 -11.56 1.76
N VAL A 108 -8.14 -11.70 1.67
CA VAL A 108 -7.46 -12.96 1.30
C VAL A 108 -6.82 -13.66 2.49
N TYR A 109 -6.62 -12.94 3.58
CA TYR A 109 -6.11 -13.47 4.83
C TYR A 109 -6.59 -12.60 5.99
N ALA A 110 -7.03 -13.21 7.08
CA ALA A 110 -7.20 -12.57 8.37
C ALA A 110 -6.93 -13.60 9.46
N GLN A 111 -6.09 -13.27 10.44
CA GLN A 111 -5.95 -14.13 11.62
C GLN A 111 -7.21 -14.07 12.49
N GLU A 112 -7.46 -15.07 13.33
CA GLU A 112 -8.67 -15.16 14.18
C GLU A 112 -8.94 -13.89 15.00
N ASN A 113 -7.90 -13.33 15.63
CA ASN A 113 -7.98 -12.14 16.47
C ASN A 113 -7.53 -10.84 15.75
N TRP A 114 -7.71 -10.76 14.43
CA TRP A 114 -7.24 -9.64 13.61
C TRP A 114 -7.71 -8.26 14.09
N SER A 115 -8.89 -8.17 14.72
CA SER A 115 -9.43 -6.90 15.22
C SER A 115 -9.00 -6.58 16.66
N LYS A 116 -8.18 -7.43 17.29
CA LYS A 116 -7.75 -7.33 18.69
C LYS A 116 -6.23 -7.15 18.76
N PRO A 117 -5.70 -5.91 18.76
CA PRO A 117 -4.27 -5.62 18.70
C PRO A 117 -3.39 -6.39 19.69
N LEU A 118 -3.88 -6.65 20.90
CA LEU A 118 -3.13 -7.38 21.94
C LEU A 118 -3.01 -8.88 21.67
N LEU A 119 -3.89 -9.45 20.86
CA LEU A 119 -3.97 -10.88 20.57
C LEU A 119 -3.42 -11.24 19.18
N VAL A 120 -2.98 -10.23 18.42
CA VAL A 120 -2.34 -10.39 17.12
C VAL A 120 -1.00 -11.09 17.28
N LYS A 121 -0.79 -12.18 16.54
CA LYS A 121 0.50 -12.88 16.50
C LYS A 121 1.50 -12.08 15.68
N LYS A 122 2.52 -11.53 16.32
CA LYS A 122 3.51 -10.61 15.69
C LYS A 122 4.30 -11.23 14.53
N ASN A 123 4.40 -12.55 14.46
CA ASN A 123 5.12 -13.27 13.41
C ASN A 123 4.24 -13.58 12.19
N LEU A 124 2.96 -13.21 12.22
CA LEU A 124 2.01 -13.40 11.15
C LEU A 124 1.46 -12.03 10.72
N PRO A 125 1.04 -11.89 9.45
CA PRO A 125 0.25 -10.73 9.04
C PRO A 125 -1.04 -10.67 9.86
N CYS A 126 -1.57 -9.47 10.09
CA CYS A 126 -2.84 -9.32 10.79
C CYS A 126 -4.04 -9.56 9.87
N ILE A 127 -4.17 -8.75 8.81
CA ILE A 127 -5.20 -8.89 7.78
C ILE A 127 -4.65 -8.38 6.44
N ARG A 128 -4.99 -9.08 5.35
CA ARG A 128 -4.60 -8.74 3.98
C ARG A 128 -5.78 -8.70 3.02
N PHE A 129 -5.67 -7.77 2.09
CA PHE A 129 -6.63 -7.53 1.04
C PHE A 129 -5.93 -7.53 -0.32
N VAL A 130 -6.67 -7.88 -1.36
CA VAL A 130 -6.24 -7.77 -2.75
C VAL A 130 -7.28 -6.95 -3.49
N ASP A 131 -6.82 -6.00 -4.31
CA ASP A 131 -7.71 -5.22 -5.16
C ASP A 131 -8.39 -6.10 -6.23
N PRO A 132 -9.54 -5.68 -6.81
CA PRO A 132 -10.27 -6.48 -7.79
C PRO A 132 -9.43 -6.91 -9.00
N ASP A 133 -8.51 -6.04 -9.42
CA ASP A 133 -7.64 -6.23 -10.58
C ASP A 133 -6.37 -7.03 -10.28
N LYS A 134 -6.15 -7.41 -9.01
CA LYS A 134 -4.92 -8.06 -8.53
C LYS A 134 -3.64 -7.31 -8.91
N LYS A 135 -3.66 -5.98 -8.82
CA LYS A 135 -2.48 -5.12 -8.98
C LYS A 135 -1.83 -4.78 -7.65
N THR A 136 -2.61 -4.76 -6.56
CA THR A 136 -2.16 -4.27 -5.26
C THR A 136 -2.61 -5.18 -4.12
N VAL A 137 -1.67 -5.49 -3.22
CA VAL A 137 -1.93 -6.13 -1.94
C VAL A 137 -1.90 -5.06 -0.87
N VAL A 138 -2.90 -5.06 0.01
CA VAL A 138 -2.94 -4.17 1.19
C VAL A 138 -2.85 -5.02 2.44
N GLU A 139 -1.93 -4.67 3.34
CA GLU A 139 -1.77 -5.29 4.65
C GLU A 139 -2.08 -4.25 5.72
N VAL A 140 -2.95 -4.60 6.67
CA VAL A 140 -3.30 -3.72 7.80
C VAL A 140 -2.83 -4.37 9.09
N ASP A 141 -1.90 -3.73 9.80
CA ASP A 141 -1.28 -4.28 11.00
C ASP A 141 -1.31 -3.29 12.17
N PRO A 142 -1.73 -3.74 13.37
CA PRO A 142 -1.49 -2.98 14.59
C PRO A 142 -0.05 -3.13 15.05
N ARG A 143 0.57 -2.03 15.47
CA ARG A 143 1.79 -2.05 16.28
C ARG A 143 1.56 -1.27 17.56
N GLY A 144 1.93 -1.84 18.70
CA GLY A 144 1.75 -1.20 19.99
C GLY A 144 2.96 -1.36 20.90
N GLN A 145 3.16 -0.38 21.77
CA GLN A 145 4.12 -0.40 22.86
C GLN A 145 3.42 0.14 24.12
N GLY A 146 3.29 -0.69 25.15
CA GLY A 146 2.53 -0.34 26.34
C GLY A 146 1.05 -0.07 26.02
N SER A 147 0.56 1.10 26.43
CA SER A 147 -0.82 1.55 26.21
C SER A 147 -1.04 2.30 24.89
N VAL A 148 0.01 2.46 24.07
CA VAL A 148 0.00 3.24 22.83
C VAL A 148 0.02 2.31 21.63
N PHE A 149 -0.90 2.53 20.70
CA PHE A 149 -1.03 1.77 19.47
C PHE A 149 -0.97 2.69 18.24
N ASN A 150 -0.50 2.13 17.13
CA ASN A 150 -0.59 2.69 15.80
C ASN A 150 -1.10 1.61 14.84
N ILE A 151 -1.93 1.99 13.88
CA ILE A 151 -2.36 1.10 12.80
C ILE A 151 -1.58 1.47 11.55
N PHE A 152 -0.95 0.47 10.95
CA PHE A 152 -0.21 0.57 9.71
C PHE A 152 -1.05 0.00 8.57
N VAL A 153 -1.02 0.65 7.41
CA VAL A 153 -1.66 0.18 6.18
C VAL A 153 -0.62 0.22 5.09
N THR A 154 -0.14 -0.95 4.68
CA THR A 154 0.94 -1.09 3.72
C THR A 154 0.40 -1.55 2.38
N TYR A 155 0.75 -0.83 1.32
CA TYR A 155 0.41 -1.14 -0.07
C TYR A 155 1.63 -1.71 -0.78
N TYR A 156 1.46 -2.85 -1.42
CA TYR A 156 2.47 -3.55 -2.22
C TYR A 156 1.95 -3.80 -3.63
N ASN A 157 2.83 -3.82 -4.63
CA ASN A 157 2.49 -4.41 -5.91
C ASN A 157 2.24 -5.92 -5.72
N TYR A 158 1.17 -6.44 -6.33
CA TYR A 158 0.72 -7.82 -6.16
C TYR A 158 1.75 -8.85 -6.63
N ASP A 159 2.29 -8.70 -7.83
CA ASP A 159 3.24 -9.66 -8.40
C ASP A 159 4.57 -9.66 -7.64
N TRP A 160 5.09 -8.48 -7.32
CA TRP A 160 6.28 -8.33 -6.48
C TRP A 160 6.07 -8.98 -5.12
N PHE A 161 4.92 -8.72 -4.48
CA PHE A 161 4.59 -9.31 -3.18
C PHE A 161 4.57 -10.84 -3.24
N LEU A 162 3.94 -11.42 -4.25
CA LEU A 162 3.89 -12.88 -4.41
C LEU A 162 5.26 -13.49 -4.64
N LYS A 163 6.11 -12.87 -5.48
CA LYS A 163 7.50 -13.32 -5.69
C LYS A 163 8.26 -13.34 -4.37
N LYS A 164 8.24 -12.22 -3.63
CA LYS A 164 8.90 -12.12 -2.32
C LYS A 164 8.35 -13.12 -1.31
N ALA A 165 7.03 -13.32 -1.26
CA ALA A 165 6.39 -14.29 -0.38
C ALA A 165 6.77 -15.74 -0.69
N ARG A 166 7.14 -16.04 -1.94
CA ARG A 166 7.67 -17.36 -2.37
C ARG A 166 9.20 -17.48 -2.20
N GLY A 167 9.87 -16.44 -1.73
CA GLY A 167 11.34 -16.42 -1.61
C GLY A 167 12.07 -16.23 -2.94
N GLU A 168 11.36 -15.78 -3.98
CA GLU A 168 11.95 -15.43 -5.27
C GLU A 168 12.63 -14.06 -5.17
N LYS A 169 13.74 -13.87 -5.91
CA LYS A 169 14.46 -12.59 -5.97
C LYS A 169 13.67 -11.55 -6.77
#